data_AF-A0A2V2NBV5-F1
#
_entry.id   AF-A0A2V2NBV5-F1
#
_cell.length_a   1.000
_cell.length_b   1.000
_cell.length_c   1.000
_cell.angle_alpha   90.00
_cell.angle_beta   90.00
_cell.angle_gamma   90.00
#
_symmetry.space_group_name_H-M   'P 1'
#
loop_
_entity.id
_entity.type
_entity.pdbx_description
1 polymer ?
#
loop_
_entity_poly.entity_id
_entity_poly.type
_entity_poly.pdbx_seq_one_letter_code
_entity_poly.pdbx_strand_id
1 'polypeptide(L)' 'MTDELVEITIAASPSLVETLDAAAELMEMSREDMVLKILTRWEKEQTLPLHGKDKLCNIIPGI' A
#
# COMPACT_ATOMS: atom_id res chain seq x y z
N MET A 1 -27.42 4.28 -0.77
CA MET A 1 -26.28 3.69 -1.50
C MET A 1 -25.77 2.59 -0.60
N THR A 2 -25.93 1.33 -1.01
CA THR A 2 -25.18 0.23 -0.39
C THR A 2 -23.74 0.40 -0.82
N ASP A 3 -22.83 0.62 0.14
CA ASP A 3 -21.40 0.56 -0.11
C ASP A 3 -21.06 -0.87 -0.54
N GLU A 4 -21.07 -1.12 -1.85
CA GLU A 4 -20.55 -2.37 -2.40
C GLU A 4 -19.04 -2.40 -2.14
N LEU A 5 -18.62 -3.32 -1.28
CA LEU A 5 -17.21 -3.63 -1.09
C LEU A 5 -16.69 -4.23 -2.40
N VAL A 6 -15.93 -3.44 -3.15
CA VAL A 6 -15.25 -3.92 -4.36
C VAL A 6 -13.98 -4.63 -3.94
N GLU A 7 -13.91 -5.94 -4.20
CA GLU A 7 -12.67 -6.70 -4.05
C GLU A 7 -11.67 -6.28 -5.15
N ILE A 8 -10.46 -5.92 -4.74
CA ILE A 8 -9.38 -5.53 -5.65
C ILE A 8 -8.25 -6.54 -5.54
N THR A 9 -7.92 -7.21 -6.64
CA THR A 9 -6.76 -8.11 -6.72
C THR A 9 -5.57 -7.36 -7.32
N ILE A 10 -4.46 -7.30 -6.59
CA ILE A 10 -3.22 -6.66 -7.05
C ILE A 10 -2.15 -7.74 -7.22
N ALA A 11 -1.63 -7.88 -8.44
CA ALA A 11 -0.49 -8.73 -8.69
C ALA A 11 0.80 -8.04 -8.18
N ALA A 12 1.48 -8.67 -7.24
CA ALA A 12 2.73 -8.19 -6.66
C ALA A 12 3.78 -9.30 -6.64
N SER A 13 5.06 -8.94 -6.64
CA SER A 13 6.13 -9.93 -6.43
C SER A 13 6.11 -10.43 -4.98
N PRO A 14 6.53 -11.69 -4.72
CA PRO A 14 6.58 -12.22 -3.35
C PRO A 14 7.40 -11.35 -2.39
N SER A 15 8.54 -10.82 -2.85
CA SER A 15 9.40 -9.93 -2.06
C SER A 15 8.71 -8.63 -1.63
N LEU A 16 7.82 -8.10 -2.47
CA LEU A 16 7.04 -6.90 -2.14
C LEU A 16 5.98 -7.22 -1.09
N VAL A 17 5.34 -8.39 -1.21
CA VAL A 17 4.36 -8.86 -0.21
C VAL A 17 5.01 -9.05 1.16
N GLU A 18 6.18 -9.70 1.22
CA GLU A 18 6.95 -9.86 2.46
C GLU A 18 7.33 -8.51 3.11
N THR A 19 7.71 -7.53 2.28
CA THR A 19 8.04 -6.18 2.76
C THR A 19 6.81 -5.47 3.34
N LEU A 20 5.65 -5.62 2.68
CA LEU A 20 4.39 -5.04 3.13
C LEU A 20 3.90 -5.71 4.42
N ASP A 21 4.03 -7.03 4.54
CA ASP A 21 3.70 -7.77 5.76
C ASP A 21 4.56 -7.31 6.95
N ALA A 22 5.88 -7.20 6.76
CA ALA A 22 6.78 -6.71 7.80
C ALA A 22 6.49 -5.26 8.20
N ALA A 23 6.20 -4.39 7.24
CA ALA A 23 5.82 -3.01 7.52
C ALA A 23 4.48 -2.92 8.27
N ALA A 24 3.51 -3.75 7.89
CA ALA A 24 2.20 -3.82 8.53
C ALA A 24 2.30 -4.30 9.98
N GLU A 25 3.15 -5.31 10.23
CA GLU A 25 3.47 -5.77 11.58
C GLU A 25 4.09 -4.66 12.44
N LEU A 26 5.08 -3.94 11.92
CA LEU A 26 5.71 -2.81 12.62
C LEU A 26 4.73 -1.67 12.96
N MET A 27 3.67 -1.53 12.17
CA MET A 27 2.62 -0.51 12.35
C MET A 27 1.37 -1.04 13.07
N GLU A 28 1.41 -2.29 13.55
CA GLU A 28 0.30 -2.98 14.22
C GLU A 28 -1.02 -2.91 13.41
N MET A 29 -0.96 -3.13 12.10
CA MET A 29 -2.12 -3.09 11.21
C MET A 29 -2.12 -4.21 10.16
N SER A 30 -3.25 -4.41 9.47
CA SER A 30 -3.30 -5.37 8.36
C SER A 30 -2.57 -4.83 7.13
N ARG A 31 -2.03 -5.74 6.31
CA ARG A 31 -1.44 -5.39 5.02
C ARG A 31 -2.47 -4.70 4.12
N GLU A 32 -3.70 -5.19 4.13
CA GLU A 32 -4.80 -4.68 3.32
C GLU A 32 -5.15 -3.23 3.70
N ASP A 33 -5.23 -2.92 5.00
CA ASP A 33 -5.45 -1.55 5.48
C ASP A 33 -4.28 -0.63 5.10
N MET A 34 -3.05 -1.13 5.19
CA MET A 34 -1.87 -0.38 4.78
C MET A 34 -1.90 -0.05 3.28
N VAL A 35 -2.17 -1.05 2.44
CA VAL A 35 -2.31 -0.87 0.98
C VAL A 35 -3.42 0.12 0.68
N LEU A 36 -4.57 0.03 1.35
CA LEU A 36 -5.67 0.98 1.16
C LEU A 36 -5.26 2.41 1.52
N LYS A 37 -4.51 2.61 2.61
CA LYS A 37 -4.01 3.94 2.99
C LYS A 37 -3.02 4.50 1.97
N ILE A 38 -2.14 3.65 1.42
CA ILE A 38 -1.21 4.03 0.36
C ILE A 38 -1.98 4.48 -0.89
N LEU A 39 -2.95 3.68 -1.35
CA LEU A 39 -3.77 4.00 -2.52
C LEU A 39 -4.57 5.29 -2.32
N THR A 40 -5.20 5.44 -1.16
CA THR A 40 -5.95 6.66 -0.78
C THR A 40 -5.05 7.90 -0.80
N ARG A 41 -3.80 7.75 -0.33
CA ARG A 41 -2.83 8.84 -0.34
C ARG A 41 -2.46 9.24 -1.77
N TRP A 42 -2.22 8.28 -2.64
CA TRP A 42 -1.88 8.56 -4.04
C TRP A 42 -3.03 9.21 -4.80
N GLU A 43 -4.27 8.78 -4.57
CA GLU A 43 -5.45 9.41 -5.16
C GLU A 43 -5.53 10.89 -4.75
N LYS A 44 -5.33 11.18 -3.46
CA LYS A 44 -5.33 12.56 -2.93
C LYS A 44 -4.19 13.40 -3.48
N GLU A 45 -2.99 12.84 -3.58
CA GLU A 45 -1.81 13.54 -4.05
C GLU A 45 -1.70 13.59 -5.59
N GLN A 46 -2.57 12.87 -6.32
CA GLN A 46 -2.46 12.62 -7.77
C GLN A 46 -1.10 12.02 -8.17
N THR A 47 -0.47 11.28 -7.27
CA THR A 47 0.88 10.72 -7.40
C THR A 47 0.82 9.21 -7.67
N LEU A 48 -0.02 8.79 -8.62
CA LEU A 48 0.03 7.41 -9.10
C LEU A 48 1.41 7.15 -9.74
N PRO A 49 2.14 6.08 -9.35
CA PRO A 49 3.36 5.67 -10.03
C PRO A 49 3.06 5.32 -11.49
N LEU A 50 3.24 6.26 -12.40
CA LEU A 50 2.88 6.08 -13.82
C LEU A 50 3.70 4.98 -14.50
N HIS A 51 4.85 4.61 -13.91
CA HIS A 51 5.83 3.72 -14.56
C HIS A 51 6.35 2.58 -13.67
N GLY A 52 5.73 2.31 -12.51
CA GLY A 52 6.12 1.19 -11.65
C GLY A 52 7.56 1.25 -11.13
N LYS A 53 8.24 2.41 -11.27
CA LYS A 53 9.60 2.68 -10.79
C LYS A 53 9.63 3.67 -9.63
N ASP A 54 8.49 4.25 -9.27
CA ASP A 54 8.40 5.22 -8.18
C ASP A 54 8.36 4.49 -6.84
N LYS A 55 9.10 5.00 -5.86
CA LYS A 55 9.15 4.41 -4.52
C LYS A 55 7.79 4.55 -3.86
N LEU A 56 7.18 3.40 -3.56
CA LEU A 56 5.85 3.25 -2.94
C LEU A 56 5.72 4.00 -1.60
N CYS A 57 6.80 3.94 -0.80
CA CYS A 57 6.95 4.59 0.49
C CYS A 57 8.45 4.57 0.81
N ASN A 58 9.00 5.68 1.32
CA ASN A 58 10.33 5.68 1.91
C ASN A 58 10.13 5.42 3.41
N ILE A 59 10.07 4.15 3.82
CA ILE A 59 10.12 3.79 5.24
C ILE A 59 11.55 4.08 5.70
N ILE A 60 11.76 5.21 6.35
CA ILE A 60 13.05 5.55 6.96
C ILE A 60 13.06 4.88 8.34
N PRO A 61 13.94 3.90 8.61
CA PRO A 61 14.08 3.37 9.95
C PRO A 61 14.69 4.46 10.85
N GLY A 62 13.98 4.88 11.90
CA GLY A 62 14.55 5.66 13.00
C GLY A 62 14.32 7.17 12.98
N ILE A 63 13.06 7.62 12.88
CA ILE A 63 12.61 8.87 13.49
C ILE A 63 11.48 8.55 14.46
#